data_AF-X0ZHG0-F1
#
_entry.id   AF-X0ZHG0-F1
#
_cell.length_a   1.000
_cell.length_b   1.000
_cell.length_c   1.000
_cell.angle_alpha   90.00
_cell.angle_beta   90.00
_cell.angle_gamma   90.00
#
_symmetry.space_group_name_H-M   'P 1'
#
loop_
_entity.id
_entity.type
_entity.pdbx_description
1 polymer ?
#
loop_
_entity_poly.entity_id
_entity_poly.type
_entity_poly.pdbx_seq_one_letter_code
_entity_poly.pdbx_strand_id
1 'polypeptide(L)' 'MYRALAYLALKREVNLYDEKALTDLTIDSPIEIENDAEHNSIIKIDGEDVTNKIFS' A
#
# COMPACT_ATOMS: atom_id res chain seq x y z
N MET A 1 4.61 -1.01 5.40
CA MET A 1 5.09 -0.55 4.09
C MET A 1 5.17 -1.66 3.04
N TYR A 2 6.05 -2.67 3.15
CA TYR A 2 6.22 -3.68 2.09
C TYR A 2 4.93 -4.41 1.64
N ARG A 3 4.06 -4.78 2.58
CA ARG A 3 2.78 -5.44 2.27
C ARG A 3 1.79 -4.52 1.54
N ALA A 4 1.79 -3.23 1.86
CA ALA A 4 0.95 -2.23 1.21
C ALA A 4 1.38 -1.98 -0.24
N LEU A 5 2.70 -1.88 -0.48
CA LEU A 5 3.25 -1.77 -1.83
C LEU A 5 2.97 -3.03 -2.67
N ALA A 6 3.17 -4.21 -2.09
CA ALA A 6 2.87 -5.47 -2.77
C ALA A 6 1.37 -5.60 -3.13
N TYR A 7 0.48 -5.21 -2.20
CA TYR A 7 -0.95 -5.16 -2.44
C TYR A 7 -1.32 -4.20 -3.58
N LEU A 8 -0.73 -3.00 -3.58
CA LEU A 8 -0.96 -2.01 -4.62
C LEU A 8 -0.49 -2.50 -5.99
N ALA A 9 0.69 -3.12 -6.04
CA ALA A 9 1.23 -3.70 -7.27
C ALA A 9 0.33 -4.82 -7.80
N LEU A 10 -0.16 -5.71 -6.94
CA LEU A 10 -1.13 -6.75 -7.33
C LEU A 10 -2.43 -6.14 -7.85
N LYS A 11 -2.98 -5.13 -7.16
CA LYS A 11 -4.23 -4.45 -7.54
C LYS A 11 -4.13 -3.77 -8.92
N ARG A 12 -2.94 -3.31 -9.30
CA ARG A 12 -2.68 -2.65 -10.59
C ARG A 12 -1.94 -3.52 -11.60
N GLU A 13 -1.83 -4.82 -11.33
CA GLU A 13 -1.15 -5.80 -12.20
C GLU A 13 0.31 -5.42 -12.55
N VAL A 14 0.99 -4.75 -11.62
CA VAL A 14 2.38 -4.34 -11.78
C VAL A 14 3.33 -5.43 -11.31
N ASN A 15 4.38 -5.66 -12.09
CA ASN A 15 5.41 -6.63 -11.80
C ASN A 15 6.23 -6.21 -10.56
N LEU A 16 6.25 -7.06 -9.53
CA LEU A 16 7.01 -6.84 -8.29
C LEU A 16 8.54 -6.85 -8.48
N TYR A 17 9.03 -7.33 -9.61
CA TYR A 17 10.47 -7.34 -9.94
C TYR A 17 10.87 -6.15 -10.82
N ASP A 18 9.92 -5.32 -11.26
CA ASP A 18 10.19 -4.10 -12.00
C ASP A 18 10.29 -2.91 -11.01
N GLU A 19 11.52 -2.59 -10.61
CA GLU A 19 11.80 -1.52 -9.66
C GLU A 19 11.29 -0.15 -10.13
N LYS A 20 11.34 0.12 -11.43
CA LYS A 20 10.87 1.38 -11.99
C LYS A 20 9.35 1.45 -11.86
N ALA A 21 8.65 0.40 -12.25
CA ALA A 21 7.19 0.35 -12.16
C ALA A 21 6.69 0.46 -10.71
N LEU A 22 7.40 -0.16 -9.75
CA LEU A 22 7.10 -0.02 -8.32
C LEU A 22 7.32 1.41 -7.81
N THR A 23 8.39 2.06 -8.26
CA THR A 23 8.70 3.45 -7.89
C THR A 23 7.63 4.39 -8.43
N ASP A 24 7.27 4.25 -9.71
CA ASP A 24 6.20 5.02 -10.35
C ASP A 24 4.86 4.81 -9.59
N LEU A 25 4.58 3.59 -9.15
CA LEU A 25 3.41 3.26 -8.33
C LEU A 25 3.31 4.06 -7.03
N THR A 26 4.43 4.21 -6.33
CA THR A 26 4.47 4.94 -5.05
C THR A 26 4.35 6.44 -5.21
N ILE A 27 4.70 6.98 -6.38
CA ILE A 27 4.54 8.39 -6.72
C ILE A 27 3.06 8.68 -7.02
N ASP A 28 2.41 7.82 -7.81
CA ASP A 28 1.03 8.00 -8.26
C ASP A 28 0.00 7.72 -7.16
N SER A 29 0.32 6.82 -6.23
CA SER A 29 -0.58 6.38 -5.16
C SER A 29 0.13 6.41 -3.82
N PRO A 30 0.07 7.54 -3.09
CA PRO A 30 0.69 7.65 -1.79
C PRO A 30 0.08 6.65 -0.81
N ILE A 31 0.96 5.96 -0.09
CA ILE A 31 0.57 5.04 0.99
C ILE A 31 0.58 5.86 2.28
N GLU A 32 -0.60 6.07 2.85
CA GLU A 32 -0.77 6.80 4.10
C GLU A 32 -0.81 5.81 5.27
N ILE A 33 -0.10 6.14 6.35
CA ILE A 33 -0.10 5.35 7.58
C ILE A 33 -0.57 6.28 8.70
N GLU A 34 -1.76 6.00 9.20
CA GLU A 34 -2.32 6.66 10.37
C GLU A 34 -2.08 5.75 11.57
N ASN A 35 -1.26 6.20 12.51
CA ASN A 35 -1.08 5.50 13.78
C ASN A 35 -2.09 6.06 14.77
N ASP A 36 -3.09 5.26 15.12
CA ASP A 36 -3.94 5.52 16.27
C ASP A 36 -3.42 4.69 17.46
N ALA A 37 -3.20 5.35 18.60
CA ALA A 37 -2.76 4.72 19.83
C ALA A 37 -3.79 3.70 20.36
N GLU A 38 -5.05 3.79 19.95
CA GLU A 38 -6.12 2.86 20.33
C GLU A 38 -6.40 1.76 19.29
N HIS A 39 -6.17 1.99 17.99
CA HIS A 39 -6.71 1.15 16.91
C HIS A 39 -5.67 0.41 16.03
N ASN A 40 -4.40 0.34 16.45
CA ASN A 40 -3.27 -0.10 15.62
C ASN A 40 -3.06 0.81 14.38
N SER A 41 -1.97 0.59 13.64
CA SER A 41 -1.67 1.33 12.42
C SER A 41 -2.70 1.03 11.33
N ILE A 42 -3.44 2.06 10.91
CA ILE A 42 -4.33 2.03 9.75
C ILE A 42 -3.52 2.38 8.51
N ILE A 43 -3.64 1.56 7.47
CA ILE A 43 -2.95 1.76 6.19
C ILE A 43 -3.99 2.12 5.14
N LYS A 44 -3.84 3.30 4.55
CA LYS A 44 -4.70 3.80 3.47
C LYS A 44 -3.91 3.92 2.17
N ILE A 45 -4.58 3.62 1.06
CA ILE A 45 -4.05 3.85 -0.29
C ILE A 45 -5.12 4.55 -1.10
N ASP A 46 -4.81 5.70 -1.68
CA ASP A 46 -5.79 6.55 -2.40
C ASP A 46 -7.04 6.86 -1.54
N GLY A 47 -6.88 6.98 -0.21
CA GLY A 47 -7.97 7.19 0.75
C GLY A 47 -8.77 5.94 1.13
N GLU A 48 -8.50 4.78 0.53
CA GLU A 48 -9.13 3.50 0.88
C GLU A 48 -8.38 2.80 2.03
N ASP A 49 -9.08 2.40 3.10
CA ASP A 49 -8.51 1.55 4.15
C ASP A 49 -8.27 0.13 3.63
N VAL A 50 -6.99 -0.25 3.55
CA VAL A 50 -6.55 -1.57 3.08
C VAL A 50 -5.94 -2.41 4.20
N THR A 51 -6.01 -1.95 5.46
CA THR A 51 -5.36 -2.57 6.62
C THR A 51 -5.67 -4.07 6.68
N ASN A 52 -6.94 -4.45 6.68
CA ASN A 52 -7.33 -5.87 6.75
C ASN A 52 -6.96 -6.66 5.47
N LYS A 53 -6.82 -5.99 4.32
CA LYS A 53 -6.52 -6.64 3.04
C LYS A 53 -5.05 -7.06 2.91
N ILE A 54 -4.16 -6.44 3.67
CA ILE A 54 -2.72 -6.71 3.64
C ILE A 54 -2.23 -7.55 4.84
N PHE A 55 -3.12 -7.81 5.80
CA PHE A 55 -2.86 -8.67 6.96
C PHE A 55 -3.62 -10.01 6.89
N SER A 56 -4.62 -10.14 6.02
CA SER A 56 -5.25 -11.42 5.62
C SER A 56 -4.31 -12.26 4.76
#